data_AF-A0A645IIU0-F1
#
_entry.id   AF-A0A645IIU0-F1
#
_cell.length_a   1.000
_cell.length_b   1.000
_cell.length_c   1.000
_cell.angle_alpha   90.00
_cell.angle_beta   90.00
_cell.angle_gamma   90.00
#
_symmetry.space_group_name_H-M   'P 1'
#
loop_
_entity.id
_entity.type
_entity.pdbx_description
1 polymer ?
#
loop_
_entity_poly.entity_id
_entity_poly.type
_entity_poly.pdbx_seq_one_letter_code
_entity_poly.pdbx_strand_id
1 'polypeptide(L)'
;MSLVEILAGSSINWSVQDKIYIYEPNSEKKEVDISKPEELSRIFVNPGSLIYIPSADTQIVYVFGQVARPGIVQYVKGFTLVDALLKAGNPVSSSQLSTVYLFQNGPEQPPVVLDLSQIISSGAVKSEMNPQLKPGDIIFVPKNMLTSVTEVMSNVTTFLGFINTSIDSYNKIKGLF
;
A
#
# COMPACT_ATOMS: atom_id res chain seq x y z
N MET A 1 4.76 27.92 15.77
CA MET A 1 3.78 27.83 14.66
C MET A 1 3.06 26.51 14.80
N SER A 2 1.77 26.43 14.48
CA SER A 2 1.05 25.16 14.50
C SER A 2 1.44 24.28 13.32
N LEU A 3 1.35 22.97 13.48
CA LEU A 3 1.66 22.03 12.41
C LEU A 3 0.72 22.21 11.21
N VAL A 4 -0.55 22.56 11.44
CA VAL A 4 -1.52 22.84 10.36
C VAL A 4 -1.07 24.02 9.51
N GLU A 5 -0.64 25.12 10.11
CA GLU A 5 -0.16 26.30 9.37
C GLU A 5 1.06 25.96 8.51
N ILE A 6 1.97 25.13 9.02
CA ILE A 6 3.16 24.70 8.28
C ILE A 6 2.76 23.80 7.10
N LEU A 7 1.89 22.82 7.33
CA LEU A 7 1.49 21.86 6.29
C LEU A 7 0.58 22.50 5.23
N ALA A 8 -0.27 23.47 5.60
CA ALA A 8 -1.15 24.18 4.68
C ALA A 8 -0.38 24.98 3.61
N GLY A 9 0.82 25.48 3.97
CA GLY A 9 1.73 26.15 3.02
C GLY A 9 2.59 25.21 2.19
N SER A 10 2.48 23.88 2.39
CA SER A 10 3.30 22.88 1.72
C SER A 10 2.60 22.24 0.52
N SER A 11 3.35 21.56 -0.36
CA SER A 11 2.80 20.77 -1.47
C SER A 11 2.31 19.37 -1.04
N ILE A 12 1.90 19.22 0.22
CA ILE A 12 1.44 17.93 0.74
C ILE A 12 0.14 17.51 0.05
N ASN A 13 0.07 16.25 -0.35
CA ASN A 13 -1.14 15.65 -0.88
C ASN A 13 -1.90 14.94 0.25
N TRP A 14 -2.86 15.64 0.84
CA TRP A 14 -3.71 15.17 1.93
C TRP A 14 -4.51 13.90 1.61
N SER A 15 -4.70 13.59 0.33
CA SER A 15 -5.44 12.40 -0.10
C SER A 15 -4.61 11.11 -0.06
N VAL A 16 -3.30 11.20 0.13
CA VAL A 16 -2.39 10.04 0.07
C VAL A 16 -1.35 10.03 1.18
N GLN A 17 -1.23 11.10 1.96
CA GLN A 17 -0.30 11.17 3.07
C GLN A 17 -1.02 10.94 4.40
N ASP A 18 -0.70 9.83 5.07
CA ASP A 18 -1.25 9.53 6.40
C ASP A 18 -0.25 9.84 7.53
N LYS A 19 1.05 9.93 7.22
CA LYS A 19 2.10 10.12 8.24
C LYS A 19 3.17 11.11 7.80
N ILE A 20 3.68 11.86 8.77
CA ILE A 20 4.88 12.69 8.63
C ILE A 20 5.83 12.43 9.81
N TYR A 21 7.05 12.93 9.68
CA TYR A 21 8.06 12.81 10.70
C TYR A 21 8.60 14.18 11.10
N ILE A 22 8.65 14.44 12.41
CA ILE A 22 9.22 15.66 12.98
C ILE A 22 10.53 15.29 13.66
N TYR A 23 11.61 15.93 13.23
CA TYR A 23 12.92 15.83 13.84
C TYR A 23 13.17 17.12 14.61
N GLU A 24 13.11 17.03 15.93
CA GLU A 24 13.44 18.14 16.82
C GLU A 24 14.97 18.18 17.00
N PRO A 25 15.59 19.37 17.15
CA PRO A 25 17.05 19.50 17.22
C PRO A 25 17.75 18.63 18.29
N ASN A 26 17.04 18.31 19.37
CA ASN A 26 17.57 17.59 20.55
C ASN A 26 16.72 16.38 20.95
N SER A 27 15.86 15.86 20.08
CA SER A 27 14.98 14.74 20.44
C SER A 27 14.89 13.71 19.32
N GLU A 28 14.41 12.52 19.68
CA GLU A 28 14.14 11.47 18.70
C GLU A 28 13.04 11.88 17.73
N LYS A 29 13.07 11.22 16.57
CA LYS A 29 12.06 11.32 15.51
C LYS A 29 10.66 11.08 16.08
N LYS A 30 9.78 12.06 15.94
CA LYS A 30 8.35 11.94 16.27
C LYS A 30 7.55 11.60 15.02
N GLU A 31 6.89 10.45 15.02
CA GLU A 31 5.89 10.10 14.02
C GLU A 31 4.58 10.81 14.34
N VAL A 32 3.97 11.44 13.35
CA VAL A 32 2.67 12.12 13.48
C VAL A 32 1.73 11.61 12.41
N ASP A 33 0.59 11.08 12.85
CA ASP A 33 -0.54 10.75 11.99
C ASP A 33 -1.26 12.05 11.60
N ILE A 34 -1.40 12.26 10.29
CA ILE A 34 -2.04 13.46 9.71
C ILE A 34 -3.37 13.14 9.04
N SER A 35 -3.91 11.94 9.25
CA SER A 35 -5.19 11.50 8.69
C SER A 35 -6.37 12.32 9.20
N LYS A 36 -6.19 13.01 10.35
CA LYS A 36 -7.21 13.83 11.02
C LYS A 36 -6.71 15.26 11.20
N PRO A 37 -6.98 16.16 10.24
CA PRO A 37 -6.48 17.54 10.26
C PRO A 37 -6.86 18.31 11.55
N GLU A 38 -7.99 18.02 12.17
CA GLU A 38 -8.41 18.66 13.42
C GLU A 38 -7.43 18.42 14.59
N GLU A 39 -6.78 17.25 14.65
CA GLU A 39 -5.82 16.91 15.69
C GLU A 39 -4.49 17.67 15.53
N LEU A 40 -4.15 18.05 14.29
CA LEU A 40 -2.90 18.74 13.96
C LEU A 40 -2.86 20.18 14.46
N SER A 41 -4.03 20.82 14.63
CA SER A 41 -4.12 22.20 15.16
C SER A 41 -3.57 22.32 16.58
N ARG A 42 -3.52 21.20 17.32
CA ARG A 42 -3.02 21.09 18.69
C ARG A 42 -1.53 20.77 18.76
N ILE A 43 -0.90 20.50 17.63
CA ILE A 43 0.53 20.16 17.56
C ILE A 43 1.31 21.42 17.23
N PHE A 44 2.13 21.86 18.18
CA PHE A 44 3.07 22.97 17.98
C PHE A 44 4.43 22.42 17.63
N VAL A 45 5.08 23.06 16.65
CA VAL A 45 6.43 22.71 16.20
C VAL A 45 7.40 23.77 16.69
N ASN A 46 8.49 23.33 17.33
CA ASN A 46 9.50 24.24 17.85
C ASN A 46 10.33 24.83 16.70
N PRO A 47 10.79 26.10 16.81
CA PRO A 47 11.75 26.66 15.88
C PRO A 47 13.00 25.77 15.75
N GLY A 48 13.45 25.53 14.53
CA GLY A 48 14.60 24.67 14.23
C GLY A 48 14.27 23.20 13.97
N SER A 49 13.02 22.78 14.10
CA SER A 49 12.60 21.41 13.77
C SER A 49 12.55 21.17 12.26
N LEU A 50 12.96 19.97 11.84
CA LEU A 50 12.82 19.50 10.46
C LEU A 50 11.55 18.66 10.33
N ILE A 51 10.66 19.06 9.43
CA ILE A 51 9.48 18.27 9.06
C ILE A 51 9.80 17.52 7.78
N TYR A 52 9.84 16.20 7.87
CA TYR A 52 10.00 15.32 6.74
C TYR A 52 8.63 14.75 6.34
N ILE A 53 8.23 15.06 5.11
CA ILE A 53 7.03 14.52 4.46
C ILE A 53 7.52 13.43 3.51
N PRO A 54 7.31 12.14 3.82
CA PRO A 54 7.67 11.07 2.90
C PRO A 54 6.99 11.26 1.55
N SER A 55 7.69 11.00 0.44
CA SER A 55 7.10 11.08 -0.89
C SER A 55 5.89 10.16 -1.04
N ALA A 56 4.77 10.73 -1.53
CA ALA A 56 3.56 10.00 -1.91
C ALA A 56 3.77 8.93 -2.99
N ASP A 57 4.91 8.99 -3.68
CA ASP A 57 5.35 8.02 -4.70
C ASP A 57 5.46 6.58 -4.15
N THR A 58 5.47 6.41 -2.83
CA THR A 58 5.55 5.10 -2.17
C THR A 58 4.19 4.51 -1.79
N GLN A 59 3.09 5.15 -2.18
CA GLN A 59 1.72 4.68 -1.94
C GLN A 59 1.31 3.70 -3.04
N ILE A 60 1.89 2.50 -3.02
CA ILE A 60 1.60 1.42 -3.98
C ILE A 60 1.09 0.18 -3.25
N VAL A 61 0.25 -0.59 -3.93
CA VAL A 61 -0.07 -1.97 -3.56
C VAL A 61 0.43 -2.89 -4.66
N TYR A 62 0.82 -4.11 -4.31
CA TYR A 62 1.32 -5.10 -5.25
C TYR A 62 0.19 -6.06 -5.60
N VAL A 63 -0.09 -6.25 -6.88
CA VAL A 63 -1.08 -7.22 -7.34
C VAL A 63 -0.44 -8.15 -8.34
N PHE A 64 -0.42 -9.46 -8.08
CA PHE A 64 0.13 -10.42 -9.03
C PHE A 64 -0.55 -11.79 -8.96
N GLY A 65 -0.16 -12.67 -9.88
CA GLY A 65 -0.82 -13.94 -10.14
C GLY A 65 -1.78 -13.83 -11.33
N GLN A 66 -2.94 -14.49 -11.23
CA GLN A 66 -3.93 -14.59 -12.31
C GLN A 66 -4.80 -13.33 -12.44
N VAL A 67 -4.18 -12.22 -12.78
CA VAL A 67 -4.84 -10.95 -13.17
C VAL A 67 -4.35 -10.51 -14.55
N ALA A 68 -5.11 -9.66 -15.24
CA ALA A 68 -4.76 -9.26 -16.60
C ALA A 68 -3.47 -8.42 -16.68
N ARG A 69 -3.19 -7.61 -15.66
CA ARG A 69 -2.00 -6.74 -15.57
C ARG A 69 -1.35 -6.86 -14.18
N PRO A 70 -0.56 -7.92 -13.93
CA PRO A 70 0.22 -8.05 -12.71
C PRO A 70 1.24 -6.91 -12.58
N GLY A 71 1.43 -6.36 -11.39
CA GLY A 71 2.38 -5.29 -11.15
C GLY A 71 2.07 -4.42 -9.95
N ILE A 72 2.68 -3.25 -9.94
CA ILE A 72 2.39 -2.18 -8.98
C ILE A 72 1.10 -1.47 -9.37
N VAL A 73 0.23 -1.24 -8.39
CA VAL A 73 -0.98 -0.45 -8.54
C VAL A 73 -0.87 0.76 -7.62
N GLN A 74 -1.08 1.95 -8.18
CA GLN A 74 -1.09 3.19 -7.39
C GLN A 74 -2.27 3.14 -6.41
N TYR A 75 -1.93 3.18 -5.12
CA TYR A 75 -2.89 3.25 -4.02
C TYR A 75 -3.54 4.64 -3.98
N VAL A 76 -4.82 4.65 -3.64
CA VAL A 76 -5.62 5.85 -3.37
C VAL A 76 -6.31 5.62 -2.04
N LYS A 77 -6.36 6.62 -1.15
CA LYS A 77 -6.96 6.44 0.18
C LYS A 77 -8.37 5.86 0.12
N GLY A 78 -8.62 4.86 0.96
CA GLY A 78 -9.87 4.10 0.97
C GLY A 78 -9.92 2.96 -0.05
N PHE A 79 -8.82 2.68 -0.76
CA PHE A 79 -8.71 1.57 -1.70
C PHE A 79 -9.09 0.25 -1.02
N THR A 80 -9.98 -0.50 -1.67
CA THR A 80 -10.32 -1.85 -1.26
C THR A 80 -9.60 -2.89 -2.09
N LEU A 81 -9.62 -4.15 -1.64
CA LEU A 81 -9.03 -5.26 -2.37
C LEU A 81 -9.60 -5.37 -3.79
N VAL A 82 -10.92 -5.21 -3.94
CA VAL A 82 -11.59 -5.25 -5.25
C VAL A 82 -11.11 -4.11 -6.13
N ASP A 83 -10.97 -2.90 -5.62
CA ASP A 83 -10.49 -1.75 -6.41
C ASP A 83 -9.09 -2.01 -6.99
N ALA A 84 -8.21 -2.65 -6.20
CA ALA A 84 -6.89 -3.04 -6.66
C ALA A 84 -6.95 -4.09 -7.78
N LEU A 85 -7.82 -5.10 -7.66
CA LEU A 85 -8.02 -6.10 -8.72
C LEU A 85 -8.60 -5.48 -10.00
N LEU A 86 -9.55 -4.55 -9.89
CA LEU A 86 -10.10 -3.82 -11.03
C LEU A 86 -9.02 -3.00 -11.74
N LYS A 87 -8.18 -2.27 -10.98
CA LYS A 87 -7.04 -1.53 -11.54
C LYS A 87 -5.97 -2.42 -12.16
N ALA A 88 -5.78 -3.63 -11.63
CA ALA A 88 -4.93 -4.66 -12.22
C ALA A 88 -5.56 -5.33 -13.46
N GLY A 89 -6.68 -4.79 -13.98
CA GLY A 89 -7.32 -5.26 -15.21
C GLY A 89 -8.24 -6.47 -15.03
N ASN A 90 -8.71 -6.71 -13.80
CA ASN A 90 -9.52 -7.84 -13.36
C ASN A 90 -8.75 -9.17 -13.27
N PRO A 91 -9.22 -10.10 -12.42
CA PRO A 91 -8.80 -11.49 -12.48
C PRO A 91 -9.11 -12.13 -13.84
N VAL A 92 -8.22 -12.97 -14.34
CA VAL A 92 -8.45 -13.71 -15.60
C VAL A 92 -9.35 -14.92 -15.35
N SER A 93 -9.93 -15.50 -16.41
CA SER A 93 -10.86 -16.64 -16.30
C SER A 93 -10.24 -17.90 -15.65
N SER A 94 -8.91 -18.04 -15.69
CA SER A 94 -8.16 -19.11 -15.03
C SER A 94 -7.79 -18.80 -13.58
N SER A 95 -8.29 -17.72 -13.00
CA SER A 95 -8.05 -17.37 -11.61
C SER A 95 -8.89 -18.20 -10.65
N GLN A 96 -8.34 -18.45 -9.46
CA GLN A 96 -9.07 -19.03 -8.36
C GLN A 96 -9.38 -17.97 -7.31
N LEU A 97 -10.64 -17.53 -7.29
CA LEU A 97 -11.11 -16.41 -6.46
C LEU A 97 -11.55 -16.82 -5.07
N SER A 98 -11.77 -18.11 -4.81
CA SER A 98 -12.14 -18.58 -3.47
C SER A 98 -10.99 -18.54 -2.46
N THR A 99 -9.76 -18.34 -2.94
CA THR A 99 -8.53 -18.39 -2.13
C THR A 99 -7.56 -17.28 -2.56
N VAL A 100 -8.00 -16.02 -2.52
CA VAL A 100 -7.11 -14.88 -2.75
C VAL A 100 -6.30 -14.61 -1.47
N TYR A 101 -5.01 -14.35 -1.61
CA TYR A 101 -4.11 -14.14 -0.48
C TYR A 101 -3.78 -12.65 -0.36
N LEU A 102 -3.99 -12.09 0.83
CA LEU A 102 -3.66 -10.71 1.16
C LEU A 102 -2.58 -10.68 2.25
N PHE A 103 -1.45 -10.04 1.95
CA PHE A 103 -0.39 -9.76 2.93
C PHE A 103 -0.43 -8.28 3.31
N GLN A 104 -0.65 -7.96 4.59
CA GLN A 104 -0.84 -6.58 5.06
C GLN A 104 0.41 -5.95 5.69
N ASN A 105 1.46 -6.74 5.92
CA ASN A 105 2.69 -6.30 6.57
C ASN A 105 3.93 -6.91 5.88
N GLY A 106 3.85 -7.02 4.56
CA GLY A 106 4.89 -7.67 3.76
C GLY A 106 4.81 -9.20 3.79
N PRO A 107 5.72 -9.86 3.04
CA PRO A 107 5.66 -11.30 2.84
C PRO A 107 5.97 -12.09 4.11
N GLU A 108 6.76 -11.59 5.04
CA GLU A 108 7.26 -12.38 6.18
C GLU A 108 6.16 -12.92 7.12
N GLN A 109 4.95 -12.36 7.04
CA GLN A 109 3.79 -12.79 7.81
C GLN A 109 2.85 -13.67 6.97
N PRO A 110 2.17 -14.66 7.58
CA PRO A 110 1.16 -15.45 6.88
C PRO A 110 0.07 -14.55 6.26
N PRO A 111 -0.37 -14.84 5.03
CA PRO A 111 -1.43 -14.08 4.39
C PRO A 111 -2.79 -14.35 5.02
N VAL A 112 -3.68 -13.36 4.92
CA VAL A 112 -5.12 -13.55 5.09
C VAL A 112 -5.67 -14.19 3.82
N VAL A 113 -6.44 -15.27 3.97
CA VAL A 113 -7.11 -15.95 2.84
C VAL A 113 -8.53 -15.44 2.73
N LEU A 114 -8.90 -15.00 1.53
CA LEU A 114 -10.18 -14.34 1.24
C LEU A 114 -10.91 -15.07 0.10
N ASP A 115 -12.20 -15.28 0.26
CA ASP A 115 -13.09 -15.79 -0.78
C ASP A 115 -13.80 -14.61 -1.48
N LEU A 116 -13.38 -14.33 -2.71
CA LEU A 116 -13.95 -13.28 -3.56
C LEU A 116 -14.91 -13.83 -4.62
N SER A 117 -15.14 -15.14 -4.67
CA SER A 117 -16.03 -15.76 -5.67
C SER A 117 -17.45 -15.18 -5.59
N GLN A 118 -17.89 -14.86 -4.37
CA GLN A 118 -19.22 -14.31 -4.11
C GLN A 118 -19.32 -12.83 -4.46
N ILE A 119 -18.24 -12.06 -4.31
CA ILE A 119 -18.24 -10.63 -4.61
C ILE A 119 -18.47 -10.39 -6.10
N ILE A 120 -17.77 -11.14 -6.95
CA ILE A 120 -17.89 -11.00 -8.41
C ILE A 120 -19.23 -11.54 -8.92
N SER A 121 -19.79 -12.57 -8.26
CA SER A 121 -21.01 -13.23 -8.72
C SER A 121 -22.32 -12.59 -8.24
N SER A 122 -22.34 -11.96 -7.05
CA SER A 122 -23.58 -11.48 -6.42
C SER A 122 -23.78 -9.97 -6.48
N GLY A 123 -22.75 -9.19 -6.82
CA GLY A 123 -22.80 -7.72 -6.82
C GLY A 123 -22.96 -7.08 -5.43
N ALA A 124 -23.20 -7.86 -4.38
CA ALA A 124 -23.30 -7.42 -2.99
C ALA A 124 -21.96 -7.67 -2.28
N VAL A 125 -21.20 -6.59 -2.09
CA VAL A 125 -19.92 -6.66 -1.38
C VAL A 125 -20.18 -6.64 0.12
N LYS A 126 -20.01 -7.77 0.81
CA LYS A 126 -19.90 -7.76 2.27
C LYS A 126 -18.54 -7.14 2.63
N SER A 127 -18.53 -6.14 3.52
CA SER A 127 -17.29 -5.45 3.91
C SER A 127 -16.20 -6.38 4.46
N GLU A 128 -16.60 -7.50 5.09
CA GLU A 128 -15.69 -8.54 5.59
C GLU A 128 -14.92 -9.26 4.48
N MET A 129 -15.49 -9.31 3.26
CA MET A 129 -14.90 -9.98 2.09
C MET A 129 -14.11 -9.00 1.20
N ASN A 130 -14.21 -7.69 1.45
CA ASN A 130 -13.51 -6.66 0.69
C ASN A 130 -12.79 -5.68 1.63
N PRO A 131 -11.68 -6.11 2.26
CA PRO A 131 -10.96 -5.28 3.21
C PRO A 131 -10.38 -4.03 2.55
N GLN A 132 -10.27 -2.95 3.34
CA GLN A 132 -9.46 -1.80 2.95
C GLN A 132 -7.99 -2.18 2.96
N LEU A 133 -7.29 -1.76 1.92
CA LEU A 133 -5.86 -1.96 1.75
C LEU A 133 -5.07 -0.83 2.40
N LYS A 134 -3.81 -1.11 2.65
CA LYS A 134 -2.80 -0.12 3.01
C LYS A 134 -1.67 -0.11 1.98
N PRO A 135 -0.95 1.01 1.86
CA PRO A 135 0.31 1.04 1.12
C PRO A 135 1.25 -0.08 1.56
N GLY A 136 1.82 -0.78 0.57
CA GLY A 136 2.69 -1.93 0.80
C GLY A 136 1.96 -3.27 0.87
N ASP A 137 0.63 -3.29 0.93
CA ASP A 137 -0.14 -4.53 0.89
C ASP A 137 0.12 -5.29 -0.42
N ILE A 138 0.06 -6.62 -0.31
CA ILE A 138 0.33 -7.52 -1.43
C ILE A 138 -0.86 -8.45 -1.63
N ILE A 139 -1.34 -8.50 -2.86
CA ILE A 139 -2.46 -9.33 -3.29
C ILE A 139 -1.93 -10.37 -4.27
N PHE A 140 -2.09 -11.65 -3.90
CA PHE A 140 -1.79 -12.77 -4.79
C PHE A 140 -3.07 -13.51 -5.17
N VAL A 141 -3.31 -13.58 -6.49
CA VAL A 141 -4.43 -14.33 -7.07
C VAL A 141 -3.92 -15.66 -7.64
N PRO A 142 -4.21 -16.80 -7.02
CA PRO A 142 -3.70 -18.09 -7.49
C PRO A 142 -4.39 -18.55 -8.77
N LYS A 143 -3.76 -19.53 -9.43
CA LYS A 143 -4.35 -20.24 -10.58
C LYS A 143 -5.24 -21.42 -10.14
N ASN A 144 -4.85 -22.11 -9.08
CA ASN A 144 -5.51 -23.33 -8.61
C ASN A 144 -5.74 -23.26 -7.09
N MET A 145 -6.72 -24.00 -6.55
CA MET A 145 -7.01 -24.00 -5.09
C MET A 145 -5.89 -24.61 -4.24
N LEU A 146 -5.06 -25.48 -4.80
CA LEU A 146 -4.08 -26.29 -4.07
C LEU A 146 -2.71 -25.61 -3.90
N THR A 147 -2.60 -24.31 -4.17
CA THR A 147 -1.35 -23.59 -3.97
C THR A 147 -1.03 -23.53 -2.47
N SER A 148 0.10 -24.12 -2.08
CA SER A 148 0.55 -24.10 -0.67
C SER A 148 0.90 -22.68 -0.25
N VAL A 149 0.60 -22.31 1.00
CA VAL A 149 0.98 -20.99 1.54
C VAL A 149 2.49 -20.74 1.39
N THR A 150 3.33 -21.77 1.54
CA THR A 150 4.78 -21.66 1.33
C THR A 150 5.16 -21.35 -0.12
N GLU A 151 4.40 -21.89 -1.08
CA GLU A 151 4.60 -21.60 -2.50
C GLU A 151 4.15 -20.18 -2.83
N VAL A 152 2.97 -19.76 -2.33
CA VAL A 152 2.50 -18.37 -2.41
C VAL A 152 3.59 -17.44 -1.90
N MET A 153 4.10 -17.75 -0.72
CA MET A 153 5.15 -16.99 -0.05
C MET A 153 6.42 -16.85 -0.90
N SER A 154 6.91 -17.96 -1.44
CA SER A 154 8.08 -17.97 -2.33
C SER A 154 7.87 -17.13 -3.59
N ASN A 155 6.67 -17.23 -4.20
CA ASN A 155 6.33 -16.46 -5.38
C ASN A 155 6.26 -14.95 -5.05
N VAL A 156 5.70 -14.60 -3.89
CA VAL A 156 5.63 -13.22 -3.41
C VAL A 156 7.02 -12.64 -3.21
N THR A 157 7.88 -13.32 -2.43
CA THR A 157 9.22 -12.82 -2.12
C THR A 157 10.08 -12.67 -3.36
N THR A 158 10.00 -13.63 -4.28
CA THR A 158 10.68 -13.58 -5.57
C THR A 158 10.24 -12.37 -6.39
N PHE A 159 8.94 -12.14 -6.50
CA PHE A 159 8.38 -11.00 -7.23
C PHE A 159 8.81 -9.65 -6.62
N LEU A 160 8.69 -9.49 -5.30
CA LEU A 160 9.14 -8.27 -4.63
C LEU A 160 10.65 -8.03 -4.82
N GLY A 161 11.45 -9.10 -4.83
CA GLY A 161 12.88 -9.02 -5.14
C GLY A 161 13.14 -8.40 -6.52
N PHE A 162 12.38 -8.83 -7.54
CA PHE A 162 12.45 -8.23 -8.88
C PHE A 162 12.03 -6.76 -8.89
N ILE A 163 10.93 -6.41 -8.23
CA ILE A 163 10.45 -5.01 -8.18
C ILE A 163 11.45 -4.10 -7.47
N ASN A 164 11.92 -4.49 -6.28
CA ASN A 164 12.89 -3.71 -5.52
C ASN A 164 14.18 -3.50 -6.30
N THR A 165 14.71 -4.55 -6.94
CA THR A 165 15.91 -4.44 -7.78
C THR A 165 15.70 -3.51 -8.97
N SER A 166 14.50 -3.53 -9.58
CA SER A 166 14.15 -2.67 -10.71
C SER A 166 14.04 -1.20 -10.30
N ILE A 167 13.39 -0.93 -9.16
CA ILE A 167 13.27 0.42 -8.57
C ILE A 167 14.66 0.95 -8.20
N ASP A 168 15.49 0.14 -7.55
CA ASP A 168 16.85 0.52 -7.17
C ASP A 168 17.71 0.85 -8.39
N SER A 169 17.57 0.06 -9.45
CA SER A 169 18.27 0.30 -10.72
C SER A 169 17.82 1.60 -11.37
N TYR A 170 16.51 1.87 -11.40
CA TYR A 170 15.95 3.12 -11.91
C TYR A 170 16.46 4.34 -11.13
N ASN A 171 16.44 4.27 -9.79
CA ASN A 171 16.91 5.35 -8.93
C ASN A 171 18.42 5.62 -9.10
N LYS A 172 19.23 4.57 -9.24
CA LYS A 172 20.67 4.70 -9.55
C LYS A 172 20.90 5.40 -10.88
N ILE A 173 20.17 5.04 -11.93
CA ILE A 173 20.30 5.67 -13.25
C ILE A 173 19.86 7.13 -13.20
N LYS A 174 18.72 7.43 -12.56
CA LYS A 174 18.23 8.79 -12.42
C LYS A 174 19.20 9.69 -11.64
N GLY A 175 19.93 9.14 -10.67
CA GLY A 175 20.95 9.89 -9.91
C GLY A 175 22.25 10.17 -10.68
N LEU A 176 22.43 9.62 -11.89
CA LEU A 176 23.59 9.88 -12.74
C LEU A 176 23.43 11.12 -13.64
N PHE A 177 22.22 11.68 -13.73
CA PHE A 177 21.87 12.83 -14.58
C PHE A 177 21.17 13.92 -13.75
#